data_AF-A0A843V7G2-F1
#
_entry.id   AF-A0A843V7G2-F1
#
_cell.length_a   1.000
_cell.length_b   1.000
_cell.length_c   1.000
_cell.angle_alpha   90.00
_cell.angle_beta   90.00
_cell.angle_gamma   90.00
#
_symmetry.space_group_name_H-M   'P 1'
#
loop_
_entity.id
_entity.type
_entity.pdbx_description
1 polymer ?
#
loop_
_entity_poly.entity_id
_entity_poly.type
_entity_poly.pdbx_seq_one_letter_code
_entity_poly.pdbx_strand_id
1 'polypeptide(L)'
;MALDEEIKLLSRSLSGFGVDEQSVISTLGKWPREHRHSFRKERSDFYKPDGHHHKFERLNADHVRQLEVEFARFKNAAILWSMHEWERDARWANNVIHGGHPAVVLIEISCTRTPEELLGARRAYHALFHHSIEEDAAQQVQGAVGDVGVRPPLPPSSSSSSSIRVPLGQ
;
A
#
# COMPACT_ATOMS: atom_id res chain seq x y z
N MET A 1 24.60 -26.05 -17.46
CA MET A 1 24.02 -25.82 -18.81
C MET A 1 22.50 -25.69 -18.76
N ALA A 2 21.71 -26.75 -18.49
CA ALA A 2 20.24 -26.58 -18.38
C ALA A 2 19.81 -25.84 -17.10
N LEU A 3 20.41 -26.19 -15.96
CA LEU A 3 20.07 -25.59 -14.66
C LEU A 3 20.41 -24.10 -14.57
N ASP A 4 21.60 -23.70 -15.02
CA ASP A 4 22.04 -22.29 -14.97
C ASP A 4 21.11 -21.39 -15.81
N GLU A 5 20.63 -21.88 -16.95
CA GLU A 5 19.65 -21.16 -17.78
C GLU A 5 18.27 -21.08 -17.12
N GLU A 6 17.82 -22.15 -16.45
CA GLU A 6 16.59 -22.13 -15.64
C GLU A 6 16.71 -21.16 -14.45
N ILE A 7 17.88 -21.10 -13.79
CA ILE A 7 18.16 -20.15 -12.71
C ILE A 7 18.10 -18.70 -13.22
N LYS A 8 18.73 -18.41 -14.36
CA LYS A 8 18.65 -17.09 -15.01
C LYS A 8 17.24 -16.74 -15.43
N LEU A 9 16.49 -17.68 -16.01
CA LEU A 9 15.10 -17.49 -16.41
C LEU A 9 14.23 -17.13 -15.20
N LEU A 10 14.36 -17.89 -14.10
CA LEU A 10 13.66 -17.63 -12.85
C LEU A 10 14.13 -16.33 -12.16
N SER A 11 15.39 -15.93 -12.37
CA SER A 11 15.89 -14.63 -11.93
C SER A 11 15.21 -13.50 -12.67
N ARG A 12 15.13 -13.61 -14.00
CA ARG A 12 14.48 -12.60 -14.83
C ARG A 12 13.00 -12.49 -14.51
N SER A 13 12.30 -13.61 -14.32
CA SER A 13 10.86 -13.61 -14.04
C SER A 13 10.48 -13.02 -12.67
N LEU A 14 11.43 -12.97 -11.73
CA LEU A 14 11.26 -12.41 -10.39
C LEU A 14 11.88 -11.01 -10.24
N SER A 15 12.36 -10.43 -11.33
CA SER A 15 13.06 -9.14 -11.34
C SER A 15 12.33 -8.11 -12.21
N GLY A 16 12.44 -6.84 -11.84
CA GLY A 16 11.83 -5.74 -12.58
C GLY A 16 10.39 -5.46 -12.14
N PHE A 17 9.58 -5.01 -13.10
CA PHE A 17 8.19 -4.60 -12.91
C PHE A 17 7.27 -5.69 -13.48
N GLY A 18 6.45 -6.28 -12.61
CA GLY A 18 5.69 -7.49 -12.86
C GLY A 18 6.45 -8.76 -12.46
N VAL A 19 5.71 -9.86 -12.38
CA VAL A 19 6.25 -11.22 -12.27
C VAL A 19 5.81 -11.97 -13.51
N ASP A 20 6.69 -12.76 -14.13
CA ASP A 20 6.25 -13.71 -15.16
C ASP A 20 5.81 -14.99 -14.47
N GLU A 21 4.54 -15.06 -14.10
CA GLU A 21 4.00 -16.17 -13.29
C GLU A 21 4.10 -17.50 -14.02
N GLN A 22 3.95 -17.52 -15.35
CA GLN A 22 4.04 -18.74 -16.15
C GLN A 22 5.46 -19.30 -16.12
N SER A 23 6.48 -18.46 -16.28
CA SER A 23 7.87 -18.88 -16.15
C SER A 23 8.20 -19.32 -14.72
N VAL A 24 7.69 -18.62 -13.70
CA VAL A 24 7.87 -19.01 -12.29
C VAL A 24 7.26 -20.38 -12.01
N ILE A 25 5.99 -20.61 -12.38
CA ILE A 25 5.27 -21.86 -12.13
C ILE A 25 5.88 -23.01 -12.92
N SER A 26 6.19 -22.80 -14.20
CA SER A 26 6.76 -23.86 -15.05
C SER A 26 8.17 -24.27 -14.62
N THR A 27 8.96 -23.33 -14.09
CA THR A 27 10.31 -23.59 -13.57
C THR A 27 10.23 -24.24 -12.18
N LEU A 28 9.60 -23.57 -11.20
CA LEU A 28 9.53 -24.06 -9.82
C LEU A 28 8.69 -25.34 -9.67
N GLY A 29 7.66 -25.52 -10.51
CA GLY A 29 6.80 -26.70 -10.49
C GLY A 29 7.51 -27.98 -10.94
N LYS A 30 8.64 -27.87 -11.64
CA LYS A 30 9.46 -29.01 -12.11
C LYS A 30 10.74 -29.21 -11.29
N TRP A 31 11.10 -28.26 -10.42
CA TRP A 31 12.38 -28.24 -9.74
C TRP A 31 12.50 -29.25 -8.61
N PRO A 32 13.49 -30.16 -8.65
CA PRO A 32 13.89 -30.97 -7.50
C PRO A 32 14.40 -30.13 -6.33
N ARG A 33 14.51 -30.75 -5.14
CA ARG A 33 14.97 -30.05 -3.93
C ARG A 33 16.40 -29.52 -4.07
N GLU A 34 17.26 -30.26 -4.76
CA GLU A 34 18.67 -29.90 -4.99
C GLU A 34 18.86 -28.59 -5.77
N HIS A 35 17.96 -28.26 -6.71
CA HIS A 35 18.06 -27.04 -7.52
C HIS A 35 17.90 -25.76 -6.68
N ARG A 36 17.17 -25.82 -5.56
CA ARG A 36 16.99 -24.69 -4.65
C ARG A 36 18.30 -24.23 -4.02
N HIS A 37 19.23 -25.13 -3.78
CA HIS A 37 20.52 -24.77 -3.20
C HIS A 37 21.43 -24.11 -4.25
N SER A 38 21.48 -24.64 -5.48
CA SER A 38 22.22 -24.01 -6.59
C SER A 38 21.70 -22.61 -6.89
N PHE A 39 20.38 -22.43 -6.91
CA PHE A 39 19.74 -21.14 -7.10
C PHE A 39 20.11 -20.10 -6.03
N ARG A 40 20.17 -20.49 -4.75
CA ARG A 40 20.59 -19.58 -3.67
C ARG A 40 22.04 -19.15 -3.83
N LYS A 41 22.92 -20.10 -4.18
CA LYS A 41 24.35 -19.84 -4.40
C LYS A 41 24.61 -18.91 -5.57
N GLU A 42 23.94 -19.13 -6.70
CA GLU A 42 24.12 -18.29 -7.89
C GLU A 42 23.53 -16.88 -7.71
N ARG A 43 22.57 -16.72 -6.80
CA ARG A 43 21.86 -15.45 -6.60
C ARG A 43 22.22 -14.75 -5.29
N SER A 44 23.52 -14.49 -5.09
CA SER A 44 24.03 -13.79 -3.89
C SER A 44 23.41 -12.41 -3.67
N ASP A 45 22.89 -11.76 -4.71
CA ASP A 45 22.19 -10.47 -4.59
C ASP A 45 20.86 -10.60 -3.83
N PHE A 46 20.21 -11.76 -3.95
CA PHE A 46 18.98 -12.07 -3.24
C PHE A 46 19.25 -12.68 -1.88
N TYR A 47 20.37 -13.37 -1.69
CA TYR A 47 20.65 -14.08 -0.46
C TYR A 47 21.88 -13.51 0.25
N LYS A 48 21.66 -12.88 1.41
CA LYS A 48 22.72 -12.34 2.26
C LYS A 48 23.14 -13.40 3.30
N PRO A 49 24.43 -13.69 3.47
CA PRO A 49 24.89 -14.57 4.54
C PRO A 49 24.60 -13.95 5.91
N ASP A 50 24.15 -14.76 6.86
CA ASP A 50 23.89 -14.27 8.22
C ASP A 50 25.21 -14.01 8.97
N GLY A 51 25.41 -12.75 9.37
CA GLY A 51 26.70 -12.15 9.72
C GLY A 51 27.42 -12.65 10.97
N HIS A 52 26.90 -13.68 11.66
CA HIS A 52 27.55 -14.23 12.85
C HIS A 52 28.06 -15.67 12.70
N HIS A 53 27.48 -16.47 11.80
CA HIS A 53 27.84 -17.90 11.73
C HIS A 53 27.87 -18.50 10.32
N HIS A 54 27.49 -17.79 9.25
CA HIS A 54 27.41 -18.33 7.88
C HIS A 54 26.67 -19.68 7.74
N LYS A 55 25.83 -20.04 8.72
CA LYS A 55 25.08 -21.31 8.76
C LYS A 55 23.79 -21.26 7.94
N PHE A 56 23.36 -20.06 7.56
CA PHE A 56 22.10 -19.82 6.87
C PHE A 56 22.20 -18.57 5.97
N GLU A 57 21.50 -18.65 4.83
CA GLU A 57 21.39 -17.60 3.82
C GLU A 57 20.04 -16.91 3.96
N ARG A 58 20.03 -15.63 4.35
CA ARG A 58 18.81 -14.84 4.51
C ARG A 58 18.42 -14.22 3.17
N LEU A 59 17.14 -14.31 2.81
CA LEU A 59 16.60 -13.56 1.69
C LEU A 59 16.67 -12.05 2.00
N ASN A 60 17.15 -11.26 1.05
CA ASN A 60 17.31 -9.83 1.15
C ASN A 60 15.93 -9.17 1.29
N ALA A 61 15.75 -8.39 2.36
CA ALA A 61 14.47 -7.75 2.67
C ALA A 61 13.95 -6.86 1.54
N ASP A 62 14.85 -6.18 0.80
CA ASP A 62 14.46 -5.34 -0.32
C ASP A 62 13.81 -6.16 -1.45
N HIS A 63 14.39 -7.33 -1.74
CA HIS A 63 13.84 -8.26 -2.72
C HIS A 63 12.54 -8.91 -2.24
N VAL A 64 12.42 -9.22 -0.94
CA VAL A 64 11.14 -9.69 -0.35
C VAL A 64 10.06 -8.65 -0.59
N ARG A 65 10.33 -7.39 -0.21
CA ARG A 65 9.38 -6.29 -0.36
C ARG A 65 9.00 -6.06 -1.82
N GLN A 66 9.97 -6.13 -2.74
CA GLN A 66 9.70 -6.02 -4.17
C GLN A 66 8.74 -7.12 -4.64
N LEU A 67 9.01 -8.38 -4.29
CA LEU A 67 8.15 -9.49 -4.66
C LEU A 67 6.75 -9.36 -4.06
N GLU A 68 6.64 -8.97 -2.79
CA GLU A 68 5.35 -8.72 -2.13
C GLU A 68 4.52 -7.69 -2.89
N VAL A 69 5.14 -6.58 -3.31
CA VAL A 69 4.47 -5.55 -4.11
C VAL A 69 4.04 -6.11 -5.46
N GLU A 70 4.93 -6.77 -6.19
CA GLU A 70 4.64 -7.25 -7.55
C GLU A 70 3.56 -8.35 -7.57
N PHE A 71 3.63 -9.31 -6.64
CA PHE A 71 2.58 -10.32 -6.49
C PHE A 71 1.25 -9.71 -6.02
N ALA A 72 1.28 -8.71 -5.12
CA ALA A 72 0.07 -8.01 -4.72
C ALA A 72 -0.56 -7.27 -5.90
N ARG A 73 0.24 -6.65 -6.77
CA ARG A 73 -0.23 -5.98 -7.98
C ARG A 73 -0.92 -6.94 -8.94
N PHE A 74 -0.32 -8.09 -9.23
CA PHE A 74 -0.96 -9.12 -10.08
C PHE A 74 -2.28 -9.61 -9.48
N LYS A 75 -2.25 -10.00 -8.19
CA LYS A 75 -3.45 -10.45 -7.46
C LYS A 75 -4.56 -9.40 -7.53
N ASN A 76 -4.25 -8.14 -7.26
CA ASN A 76 -5.23 -7.06 -7.25
C ASN A 76 -5.80 -6.81 -8.66
N ALA A 77 -4.97 -6.85 -9.70
CA ALA A 77 -5.41 -6.72 -11.09
C ALA A 77 -6.36 -7.87 -11.49
N ALA A 78 -6.00 -9.11 -11.15
CA ALA A 78 -6.84 -10.28 -11.43
C ALA A 78 -8.20 -10.21 -10.71
N ILE A 79 -8.19 -9.82 -9.43
CA ILE A 79 -9.40 -9.63 -8.64
C ILE A 79 -10.27 -8.53 -9.25
N LEU A 80 -9.70 -7.35 -9.53
CA LEU A 80 -10.44 -6.22 -10.11
C LEU A 80 -11.06 -6.60 -11.46
N TRP A 81 -10.30 -7.28 -12.32
CA TRP A 81 -10.79 -7.75 -13.62
C TRP A 81 -11.98 -8.70 -13.49
N SER A 82 -11.97 -9.57 -12.48
CA SER A 82 -13.06 -10.55 -12.24
C SER A 82 -14.33 -9.96 -11.60
N MET A 83 -14.26 -8.76 -11.03
CA MET A 83 -15.40 -8.11 -10.37
C MET A 83 -16.39 -7.51 -11.37
N HIS A 84 -17.66 -7.52 -11.00
CA HIS A 84 -18.68 -6.70 -11.67
C HIS A 84 -18.27 -5.22 -11.60
N GLU A 85 -18.47 -4.47 -12.67
CA GLU A 85 -18.07 -3.05 -12.77
C GLU A 85 -18.65 -2.19 -11.64
N TRP A 86 -19.94 -2.37 -11.31
CA TRP A 86 -20.58 -1.69 -10.17
C TRP A 86 -19.96 -2.04 -8.82
N GLU A 87 -19.59 -3.31 -8.59
CA GLU A 87 -18.90 -3.73 -7.36
C GLU A 87 -17.50 -3.10 -7.30
N ARG A 88 -16.80 -3.07 -8.43
CA ARG A 88 -15.45 -2.49 -8.53
C ARG A 88 -15.48 -1.02 -8.12
N ASP A 89 -16.38 -0.24 -8.70
CA ASP A 89 -16.48 1.19 -8.43
C ASP A 89 -16.96 1.44 -6.97
N ALA A 90 -17.86 0.61 -6.44
CA ALA A 90 -18.27 0.67 -5.04
C ALA A 90 -17.11 0.41 -4.07
N ARG A 91 -16.30 -0.63 -4.32
CA ARG A 91 -15.12 -0.93 -3.48
C ARG A 91 -14.08 0.18 -3.56
N TRP A 92 -13.87 0.77 -4.74
CA TRP A 92 -12.98 1.92 -4.88
C TRP A 92 -13.48 3.14 -4.10
N ALA A 93 -14.78 3.42 -4.12
CA ALA A 93 -15.35 4.49 -3.31
C ALA A 93 -15.11 4.25 -1.81
N ASN A 94 -15.34 3.03 -1.32
CA ASN A 94 -15.10 2.67 0.08
C ASN A 94 -13.62 2.82 0.46
N ASN A 95 -12.72 2.40 -0.43
CA ASN A 95 -11.28 2.51 -0.24
C ASN A 95 -10.79 3.97 -0.24
N VAL A 96 -11.42 4.87 -0.99
CA VAL A 96 -11.10 6.30 -0.95
C VAL A 96 -11.61 6.93 0.34
N ILE A 97 -12.85 6.62 0.74
CA ILE A 97 -13.47 7.20 1.93
C ILE A 97 -12.75 6.73 3.20
N HIS A 98 -12.51 5.42 3.34
CA HIS A 98 -12.00 4.81 4.58
C HIS A 98 -10.56 4.31 4.49
N GLY A 99 -10.09 3.96 3.30
CA GLY A 99 -8.81 3.24 3.09
C GLY A 99 -7.61 4.13 2.76
N GLY A 100 -7.75 5.45 2.80
CA GLY A 100 -6.65 6.40 2.53
C GLY A 100 -6.19 6.44 1.07
N HIS A 101 -7.01 5.95 0.13
CA HIS A 101 -6.75 6.13 -1.30
C HIS A 101 -7.00 7.57 -1.75
N PRO A 102 -6.29 8.06 -2.78
CA PRO A 102 -6.40 9.45 -3.21
C PRO A 102 -7.77 9.74 -3.81
N ALA A 103 -8.34 10.90 -3.45
CA ALA A 103 -9.66 11.35 -3.92
C ALA A 103 -9.79 11.45 -5.46
N VAL A 104 -8.66 11.51 -6.18
CA VAL A 104 -8.62 11.48 -7.65
C VAL A 104 -9.32 10.25 -8.24
N VAL A 105 -9.34 9.12 -7.54
CA VAL A 105 -10.03 7.91 -8.00
C VAL A 105 -11.55 8.13 -8.07
N LEU A 106 -12.14 8.83 -7.10
CA LEU A 106 -13.57 9.18 -7.14
C LEU A 106 -13.89 10.17 -8.27
N ILE A 107 -12.99 11.13 -8.51
CA ILE A 107 -13.11 12.07 -9.63
C ILE A 107 -13.12 11.30 -10.94
N GLU A 108 -12.16 10.39 -11.13
CA GLU A 108 -12.07 9.54 -12.32
C GLU A 108 -13.36 8.73 -12.53
N ILE A 109 -13.86 8.03 -11.51
CA ILE A 109 -15.11 7.25 -11.60
C ILE A 109 -16.27 8.18 -11.98
N SER A 110 -16.42 9.32 -11.31
CA SER A 110 -17.53 10.26 -11.56
C SER A 110 -17.51 10.89 -12.95
N CYS A 111 -16.32 11.11 -13.53
CA CYS A 111 -16.16 11.75 -14.82
C CYS A 111 -16.18 10.77 -16.00
N THR A 112 -15.94 9.47 -15.76
CA THR A 112 -15.85 8.46 -16.82
C THR A 112 -17.07 7.55 -16.91
N ARG A 113 -17.88 7.46 -15.85
CA ARG A 113 -19.09 6.62 -15.81
C ARG A 113 -20.34 7.36 -16.22
N THR A 114 -21.22 6.64 -16.89
CA THR A 114 -22.59 7.06 -17.20
C THR A 114 -23.45 7.16 -15.93
N PRO A 115 -24.55 7.94 -15.95
CA PRO A 115 -25.47 8.03 -14.82
C PRO A 115 -26.01 6.67 -14.35
N GLU A 116 -26.26 5.76 -15.29
CA GLU A 116 -26.75 4.41 -15.03
C GLU A 116 -25.69 3.56 -14.30
N GLU A 117 -24.43 3.61 -14.75
CA GLU A 117 -23.31 2.93 -14.08
C GLU A 117 -23.09 3.48 -12.66
N LEU A 118 -23.17 4.80 -12.49
CA LEU A 118 -23.06 5.45 -11.17
C LEU A 118 -24.21 5.06 -10.24
N LEU A 119 -25.43 4.86 -10.77
CA LEU A 119 -26.54 4.34 -9.99
C LEU A 119 -26.33 2.87 -9.62
N GLY A 120 -25.79 2.08 -10.54
CA GLY A 120 -25.38 0.69 -10.29
C GLY A 120 -24.35 0.58 -9.18
N ALA A 121 -23.29 1.40 -9.23
CA ALA A 121 -22.25 1.46 -8.21
C ALA A 121 -22.81 1.85 -6.83
N ARG A 122 -23.74 2.81 -6.77
CA ARG A 122 -24.44 3.18 -5.52
C ARG A 122 -25.24 2.03 -4.92
N ARG A 123 -25.97 1.28 -5.76
CA ARG A 123 -26.70 0.08 -5.33
C ARG A 123 -25.75 -1.02 -4.84
N ALA A 124 -24.66 -1.25 -5.56
CA ALA A 124 -23.64 -2.22 -5.16
C ALA A 124 -22.97 -1.84 -3.83
N TYR A 125 -22.66 -0.56 -3.64
CA TYR A 125 -22.10 -0.06 -2.37
C TYR A 125 -23.02 -0.33 -1.20
N HIS A 126 -24.30 0.05 -1.32
CA HIS A 126 -25.29 -0.20 -0.28
C HIS A 126 -25.46 -1.71 0.00
N ALA A 127 -25.39 -2.56 -1.02
CA ALA A 127 -25.46 -4.00 -0.85
C ALA A 127 -24.22 -4.59 -0.15
N LEU A 128 -23.02 -4.06 -0.43
CA LEU A 128 -21.74 -4.57 0.09
C LEU A 128 -21.42 -4.05 1.49
N PHE A 129 -21.75 -2.80 1.78
CA PHE A 129 -21.32 -2.10 3.01
C PHE A 129 -22.48 -1.72 3.92
N HIS A 130 -23.74 -1.88 3.50
CA HIS A 130 -24.92 -1.48 4.28
C HIS A 130 -24.98 0.00 4.66
N HIS A 131 -24.26 0.84 3.91
CA HIS A 131 -24.21 2.30 4.05
C HIS A 131 -24.46 2.97 2.70
N SER A 132 -24.79 4.27 2.72
CA SER A 132 -24.82 5.11 1.53
C SER A 132 -23.43 5.71 1.28
N ILE A 133 -23.01 5.79 0.01
CA ILE A 133 -21.77 6.47 -0.39
C ILE A 133 -21.78 7.92 0.10
N GLU A 134 -22.92 8.59 -0.07
CA GLU A 134 -23.11 9.99 0.26
C GLU A 134 -23.02 10.23 1.77
N GLU A 135 -23.56 9.32 2.58
CA GLU A 135 -23.48 9.38 4.03
C GLU A 135 -22.03 9.19 4.52
N ASP A 136 -21.35 8.15 4.05
CA ASP A 136 -19.97 7.85 4.44
C ASP A 136 -19.02 8.99 4.03
N ALA A 137 -19.21 9.56 2.84
CA ALA A 137 -18.43 10.71 2.38
C ALA A 137 -18.67 11.95 3.27
N ALA A 138 -19.92 12.22 3.67
CA ALA A 138 -20.25 13.35 4.53
C ALA A 138 -19.64 13.21 5.93
N GLN A 139 -19.68 12.01 6.52
CA GLN A 139 -19.06 11.72 7.82
C GLN A 139 -17.55 11.97 7.78
N GLN A 140 -16.88 11.53 6.70
CA GLN A 140 -15.44 11.71 6.58
C GLN A 140 -15.03 13.19 6.47
N VAL A 141 -15.80 13.99 5.74
CA VAL A 141 -15.57 15.44 5.65
C VAL A 141 -15.81 16.12 7.00
N GLN A 142 -16.86 15.73 7.73
CA GLN A 142 -17.13 16.28 9.06
C GLN A 142 -16.05 15.93 10.08
N GLY A 143 -15.56 14.69 10.07
CA GLY A 143 -14.44 14.26 10.90
C GLY A 143 -13.16 15.06 10.61
N ALA A 144 -12.85 15.29 9.33
CA ALA A 144 -11.71 16.12 8.94
C ALA A 144 -11.85 17.58 9.38
N VAL A 145 -13.06 18.15 9.35
CA VAL A 145 -13.31 19.54 9.80
C VAL A 145 -13.29 19.64 11.33
N GLY A 146 -13.73 18.60 12.05
CA GLY A 146 -13.71 18.56 13.52
C GLY A 146 -12.30 18.45 14.12
N ASP A 147 -11.34 17.87 13.40
CA ASP A 147 -9.94 17.75 13.81
C ASP A 147 -9.12 19.02 13.53
N VAL A 148 -9.66 19.95 12.73
CA VAL A 148 -9.16 21.35 12.65
C VAL A 148 -9.72 22.12 13.85
N GLY A 149 -9.29 21.71 15.03
CA GLY A 149 -9.63 22.34 16.30
C GLY A 149 -9.31 23.82 16.28
N VAL A 150 -10.36 24.64 16.36
CA VAL A 150 -10.36 26.02 16.83
C VAL A 150 -9.42 26.11 18.03
N ARG A 151 -8.21 26.67 17.84
CA ARG A 151 -7.37 27.08 18.97
C ARG A 151 -8.06 28.28 19.63
N PRO A 152 -8.56 28.19 20.88
CA PRO A 152 -9.02 29.37 21.59
C PRO A 152 -7.84 30.35 21.72
N PRO A 153 -8.08 31.68 21.61
CA PRO A 153 -7.02 32.67 21.69
C PRO A 153 -6.29 32.54 23.04
N LEU A 154 -4.95 32.49 22.98
CA LEU A 154 -4.10 32.41 24.16
C LEU A 154 -4.38 33.61 25.08
N PRO A 155 -4.51 33.40 26.40
CA PRO A 155 -4.69 34.51 27.34
C PRO A 155 -3.45 35.41 27.34
N PRO A 156 -3.62 36.73 27.56
CA PRO A 156 -2.51 37.67 27.57
C PRO A 156 -1.54 37.32 28.71
N SER A 157 -0.25 37.24 28.38
CA SER A 157 0.82 37.02 29.34
C SER A 157 0.89 38.20 30.31
N SER A 158 0.63 37.95 31.59
CA SER A 158 0.92 38.89 32.66
C SER A 158 2.43 39.00 32.81
N SER A 159 2.99 40.06 32.23
CA SER A 159 4.37 40.48 32.45
C SER A 159 4.55 40.97 33.89
N SER A 160 4.90 40.08 34.81
CA SER A 160 5.45 40.41 36.11
C SER A 160 6.93 40.76 35.96
N SER A 161 7.22 42.03 35.62
CA SER A 161 8.56 42.59 35.81
C SER A 161 8.68 43.16 37.22
N SER A 162 9.35 42.38 38.07
CA SER A 162 9.86 42.76 39.38
C SER A 162 10.81 43.96 39.25
N SER A 163 10.37 45.12 39.74
CA SER A 163 11.22 46.30 39.88
C SER A 163 12.15 46.12 41.09
N ILE A 164 13.42 45.81 40.82
CA ILE A 164 14.49 45.81 41.83
C ILE A 164 14.77 47.27 42.21
N ARG A 165 14.50 47.60 43.47
CA ARG A 165 14.77 48.90 44.08
C ARG A 165 16.24 48.95 44.54
N VAL A 166 17.02 49.86 43.98
CA VAL A 166 18.36 50.21 44.48
C VAL A 166 18.22 51.38 45.45
N PRO A 167 18.74 51.32 46.70
CA PRO A 167 18.81 52.50 47.56
C PRO A 167 20.15 53.22 47.41
N LEU A 168 20.08 54.54 47.25
CA LEU A 168 21.18 55.49 47.38
C LEU A 168 21.31 55.94 48.85
N GLY A 169 22.49 55.70 49.43
CA GLY A 169 23.23 56.43 50.47
C GLY A 169 22.53 57.06 51.69
N GLN A 170 23.04 56.76 52.89
CA GLN A 170 24.01 57.61 53.62
C GLN A 170 24.99 56.73 54.41
#